data_AF-A0AAD3NAY7-F1
#
_entry.id   AF-A0AAD3NAY7-F1
#
_cell.length_a   1.000
_cell.length_b   1.000
_cell.length_c   1.000
_cell.angle_alpha   90.00
_cell.angle_beta   90.00
_cell.angle_gamma   90.00
#
_symmetry.space_group_name_H-M   'P 1'
#
loop_
_entity.id
_entity.type
_entity.pdbx_description
1 polymer ?
#
loop_
_entity_poly.entity_id
_entity_poly.type
_entity_poly.pdbx_seq_one_letter_code
_entity_poly.pdbx_strand_id
1 'polypeptide(L)' 'ITQEISDSTRIFRLLGSDRRADCRDPDAEDRGLSLPRVVVLESRPTDNPTAHSNLYILAGHENSY' A
#
# COMPACT_ATOMS: atom_id res chain seq x y z
N ILE A 1 -10.21 2.76 -12.24
CA ILE A 1 -10.70 2.45 -10.87
C ILE A 1 -9.59 2.82 -9.91
N THR A 2 -9.85 3.74 -8.97
CA THR A 2 -8.95 4.07 -7.86
C THR A 2 -9.45 3.38 -6.60
N GLN A 3 -8.54 2.93 -5.73
CA GLN A 3 -8.89 2.42 -4.40
C GLN A 3 -8.44 3.46 -3.36
N GLU A 4 -9.37 3.93 -2.54
CA GLU A 4 -9.12 4.96 -1.52
C GLU A 4 -9.54 4.45 -0.13
N ILE A 5 -8.80 4.87 0.89
CA ILE A 5 -9.15 4.66 2.30
C ILE A 5 -9.25 6.04 2.96
N SER A 6 -10.41 6.31 3.55
CA SER A 6 -10.69 7.53 4.29
C SER A 6 -11.39 7.18 5.61
N ASP A 7 -10.78 7.57 6.73
CA ASP A 7 -11.33 7.45 8.08
C ASP A 7 -10.89 8.68 8.87
N SER A 8 -11.85 9.52 9.27
CA SER A 8 -11.59 10.78 9.98
C SER A 8 -11.19 10.59 11.45
N THR A 9 -11.37 9.38 12.00
CA THR A 9 -11.02 9.05 13.39
C THR A 9 -9.59 8.57 13.52
N ARG A 10 -8.85 8.44 12.40
CA ARG A 10 -7.53 7.85 12.37
C ARG A 10 -6.55 8.66 11.54
N ILE A 11 -5.32 8.73 12.05
CA ILE A 11 -4.16 9.24 11.31
C ILE A 11 -3.46 8.03 10.74
N PHE A 12 -3.25 8.02 9.42
CA PHE A 12 -2.50 6.96 8.74
C PHE A 12 -1.09 7.43 8.43
N ARG A 13 -0.10 6.57 8.69
CA ARG A 13 1.31 6.80 8.33
C ARG A 13 1.77 5.66 7.43
N LEU A 14 2.30 6.02 6.27
CA LEU A 14 2.92 5.07 5.36
C LEU A 14 4.20 4.52 5.98
N LEU A 15 4.22 3.23 6.27
CA LEU A 15 5.39 2.54 6.82
C LEU A 15 6.26 1.96 5.70
N GLY A 16 5.62 1.47 4.64
CA GLY A 16 6.31 0.86 3.52
C GLY A 16 5.40 0.80 2.31
N SER A 17 6.03 0.89 1.15
CA SER A 17 5.40 0.58 -0.12
C SER A 17 6.42 -0.26 -0.86
N ASP A 18 5.97 -1.36 -1.46
CA ASP A 18 6.79 -2.07 -2.42
C ASP A 18 6.93 -1.17 -3.65
N ARG A 19 7.85 -0.20 -3.54
CA ARG A 19 8.43 0.42 -4.71
C ARG A 19 9.14 -0.74 -5.37
N ARG A 20 8.66 -1.15 -6.55
CA ARG A 20 9.48 -1.88 -7.51
C ARG A 20 10.71 -1.01 -7.81
N ALA A 21 11.66 -1.01 -6.87
CA ALA A 21 13.00 -0.55 -7.06
C ALA A 21 13.60 -1.65 -7.93
N ASP A 22 13.66 -1.34 -9.22
CA ASP A 22 14.70 -1.88 -10.07
C ASP A 22 14.81 -3.41 -10.04
N CYS A 23 13.71 -4.10 -10.36
CA CYS A 23 13.90 -5.19 -11.31
C CYS A 23 14.37 -4.51 -12.61
N ARG A 24 15.67 -4.23 -12.68
CA ARG A 24 16.44 -4.15 -13.90
C ARG A 24 16.41 -5.55 -14.52
N ASP A 25 15.20 -6.00 -14.83
CA ASP A 25 14.91 -7.17 -15.61
C ASP A 25 14.01 -6.63 -16.72
N PRO A 26 14.62 -6.18 -17.84
CA PRO A 26 13.87 -5.67 -18.98
C PRO A 26 12.89 -6.71 -19.55
N ASP A 27 12.98 -7.97 -19.14
CA ASP A 27 12.12 -9.07 -19.58
C ASP A 27 10.91 -9.32 -18.65
N ALA A 28 10.77 -8.57 -17.53
CA ALA A 28 9.62 -8.69 -16.63
C ALA A 28 8.34 -8.03 -17.19
N GLU A 29 8.47 -6.96 -17.98
CA GLU A 29 7.35 -6.32 -18.70
C GLU A 29 6.78 -7.23 -19.80
N ASP A 30 7.62 -8.07 -20.43
CA ASP A 30 7.22 -8.97 -21.54
C ASP A 30 6.38 -10.16 -21.07
N ARG A 31 6.53 -10.58 -19.80
CA ARG A 31 5.79 -11.73 -19.26
C ARG A 31 4.36 -11.44 -18.78
N GLY A 32 3.90 -10.19 -18.82
CA GLY A 32 2.55 -9.83 -18.34
C GLY A 32 2.31 -10.15 -16.85
N LEU A 33 3.38 -10.43 -16.10
CA LEU A 33 3.32 -10.73 -14.67
C LEU A 33 3.37 -9.42 -13.91
N SER A 34 2.26 -8.68 -13.89
CA SER A 34 2.16 -7.58 -12.94
C SER A 34 2.05 -8.19 -11.53
N LEU A 35 3.15 -8.11 -10.79
CA LEU A 35 3.20 -8.48 -9.39
C LEU A 35 2.28 -7.57 -8.58
N PRO A 36 1.54 -8.11 -7.58
CA PRO A 36 0.66 -7.33 -6.75
C PRO A 36 1.45 -6.25 -6.00
N ARG A 37 1.00 -5.00 -6.08
CA ARG A 37 1.55 -3.90 -5.30
C ARG A 37 1.10 -4.05 -3.86
N VAL A 38 2.05 -3.93 -2.93
CA VAL A 38 1.80 -3.99 -1.50
C VAL A 38 2.12 -2.66 -0.84
N VAL A 39 1.18 -2.12 -0.06
CA VAL A 39 1.35 -0.91 0.74
C VAL A 39 1.03 -1.22 2.20
N VAL A 40 1.91 -0.77 3.10
CA VAL A 40 1.80 -0.98 4.54
C VAL A 40 1.60 0.36 5.24
N LEU A 41 0.53 0.46 6.02
CA LEU A 41 0.15 1.65 6.77
C LEU A 41 0.04 1.30 8.26
N GLU A 42 0.49 2.17 9.15
CA GLU A 42 -0.02 2.19 10.53
C GLU A 42 -1.14 3.21 10.65
N SER A 43 -2.12 2.94 11.52
CA SER A 43 -3.10 3.92 11.94
C SER A 43 -3.11 4.09 13.46
N ARG A 44 -3.35 5.33 13.91
CA ARG A 44 -3.59 5.66 15.31
C ARG A 44 -4.84 6.51 15.44
N PRO A 45 -5.59 6.41 16.55
CA PRO A 45 -6.72 7.29 16.79
C PRO A 45 -6.30 8.77 16.79
N THR A 46 -7.13 9.63 16.19
CA THR A 46 -6.92 11.08 16.20
C THR A 46 -7.07 11.69 17.60
N ASP A 47 -7.99 11.17 18.41
CA ASP A 47 -8.24 11.59 19.80
C ASP A 47 -7.05 11.26 20.72
N ASN A 48 -6.52 10.04 20.61
CA ASN A 48 -5.41 9.57 21.46
C ASN A 48 -4.26 8.98 20.61
N PRO A 49 -3.22 9.79 20.28
CA PRO A 49 -2.10 9.35 19.45
C PRO A 49 -1.13 8.38 20.16
N THR A 50 -1.32 8.14 21.47
CA THR A 50 -0.54 7.19 22.27
C THR A 50 -1.22 5.83 22.40
N ALA A 51 -2.48 5.71 21.99
CA ALA A 51 -3.20 4.45 21.96
C ALA A 51 -2.57 3.47 20.95
N HIS A 52 -2.96 2.20 21.05
CA HIS A 52 -2.43 1.14 20.20
C HIS A 52 -2.60 1.46 18.71
N SER A 53 -1.53 1.23 17.95
CA SER A 53 -1.51 1.34 16.50
C SER A 53 -2.09 0.08 15.85
N ASN A 54 -2.83 0.26 14.77
CA ASN A 54 -3.28 -0.84 13.90
C ASN A 54 -2.44 -0.87 12.63
N LEU A 55 -2.09 -2.07 12.16
CA LEU A 55 -1.36 -2.27 10.91
C LEU A 55 -2.32 -2.65 9.79
N TYR A 56 -2.18 -2.02 8.62
CA TYR A 56 -2.97 -2.29 7.42
C TYR A 56 -2.03 -2.68 6.29
N ILE A 57 -2.39 -3.73 5.56
CA ILE A 57 -1.65 -4.24 4.41
C ILE A 57 -2.62 -4.23 3.23
N LEU A 58 -2.33 -3.40 2.23
CA LEU A 58 -3.11 -3.28 1.00
C LEU A 58 -2.36 -4.01 -0.09
N ALA A 59 -2.95 -5.09 -0.61
CA ALA A 59 -2.38 -5.87 -1.71
C ALA A 59 -3.34 -5.86 -2.89
N GLY A 60 -2.84 -5.56 -4.08
CA GLY A 60 -3.66 -5.55 -5.29
C GLY A 60 -2.86 -5.48 -6.58
N HIS A 61 -3.47 -5.95 -7.67
CA HIS A 61 -2.93 -5.82 -9.01
C HIS A 61 -3.40 -4.49 -9.62
N GLU A 62 -2.57 -3.82 -10.41
CA GLU A 62 -3.01 -2.72 -11.25
C GLU A 62 -3.95 -3.27 -12.33
N ASN A 63 -5.25 -3.00 -12.24
CA ASN A 63 -6.23 -3.60 -13.13
C ASN A 63 -5.87 -3.30 -14.59
N SER A 64 -5.47 -4.33 -15.35
CA SER A 64 -5.31 -4.23 -16.81
C SER A 64 -6.70 -3.95 -17.37
N TYR A 65 -6.90 -2.75 -17.88
CA TYR A 65 -8.18 -2.31 -18.45
C TYR A 65 -8.48 -3.05 -19.75
#